data_AF-A0A0F6W702-F1
#
_entry.id   AF-A0A0F6W702-F1
#
_cell.length_a   1.000
_cell.length_b   1.000
_cell.length_c   1.000
_cell.angle_alpha   90.00
_cell.angle_beta   90.00
_cell.angle_gamma   90.00
#
_symmetry.space_group_name_H-M   'P 1'
#
loop_
_entity.id
_entity.type
_entity.pdbx_description
1 polymer ?
#
loop_
_entity_poly.entity_id
_entity_poly.type
_entity_poly.pdbx_seq_one_letter_code
_entity_poly.pdbx_strand_id
1 'polypeptide(L)'
;MPGATRPARAEDVALRAFAASPVGVIDEDHVNGYVVRLEMHNSSADPITLERVWVHASVYQNGLLVHGCDEGELELVTASMLELQPGQGYAINHVLPCALDESGRYDLVSVVVVGMPPGAEGLEQTLRFSQSVATPLIVDADLPAFSPERDEPEETAAAAQ
;
A
#
# COMPACT_ATOMS: atom_id res chain seq x y z
N MET A 1 -18.33 -27.82 -1.90
CA MET A 1 -18.71 -27.21 -0.60
C MET A 1 -17.52 -26.34 -0.21
N PRO A 2 -17.71 -25.07 0.19
CA PRO A 2 -16.60 -24.31 0.77
C PRO A 2 -16.07 -25.05 1.99
N GLY A 3 -14.75 -25.15 2.14
CA GLY A 3 -14.11 -25.76 3.31
C GLY A 3 -14.38 -24.94 4.58
N ALA A 4 -13.96 -25.48 5.73
CA ALA A 4 -14.06 -24.74 6.98
C ALA A 4 -13.10 -23.53 6.98
N THR A 5 -13.55 -22.40 7.51
CA THR A 5 -12.71 -21.20 7.66
C THR A 5 -11.47 -21.53 8.50
N ARG A 6 -10.30 -21.06 8.06
CA ARG A 6 -9.02 -21.22 8.75
C ARG A 6 -8.21 -19.92 8.76
N PRO A 7 -7.20 -19.77 9.63
CA PRO A 7 -6.28 -18.64 9.55
C PRO A 7 -5.59 -18.56 8.19
N ALA A 8 -5.46 -17.34 7.68
CA ALA A 8 -4.75 -17.05 6.44
C ALA A 8 -3.24 -17.26 6.61
N ARG A 9 -2.61 -17.77 5.54
CA ARG A 9 -1.17 -17.75 5.33
C ARG A 9 -0.84 -16.70 4.28
N ALA A 10 0.44 -16.36 4.15
CA ALA A 10 0.89 -15.39 3.15
C ALA A 10 0.47 -15.82 1.73
N GLU A 11 0.65 -17.10 1.38
CA GLU A 11 0.33 -17.62 0.04
C GLU A 11 -1.17 -17.62 -0.31
N ASP A 12 -2.06 -17.50 0.69
CA ASP A 12 -3.51 -17.45 0.47
C ASP A 12 -3.99 -16.06 0.01
N VAL A 13 -3.11 -15.05 0.05
CA VAL A 13 -3.46 -13.66 -0.21
C VAL A 13 -2.77 -13.20 -1.50
N ALA A 14 -3.57 -12.96 -2.53
CA ALA A 14 -3.09 -12.28 -3.73
C ALA A 14 -3.15 -10.76 -3.52
N LEU A 15 -2.08 -10.05 -3.87
CA LEU A 15 -1.98 -8.61 -3.73
C LEU A 15 -2.15 -7.88 -5.06
N ARG A 16 -2.81 -6.74 -5.00
CA ARG A 16 -2.86 -5.75 -6.08
C ARG A 16 -2.73 -4.36 -5.49
N ALA A 17 -1.82 -3.56 -6.02
CA ALA A 17 -1.68 -2.17 -5.62
C ALA A 17 -2.04 -1.24 -6.78
N PHE A 18 -2.65 -0.12 -6.42
CA PHE A 18 -3.10 0.91 -7.34
C PHE A 18 -2.60 2.26 -6.83
N ALA A 19 -1.73 2.87 -7.61
CA ALA A 19 -1.22 4.21 -7.39
C ALA A 19 -1.07 4.89 -8.76
N ALA A 20 -1.62 6.08 -8.91
CA ALA A 20 -1.50 6.85 -10.16
C ALA A 20 -0.16 7.56 -10.15
N SER A 21 0.64 7.47 -11.23
CA SER A 21 1.88 8.26 -11.31
C SER A 21 1.59 9.75 -11.04
N PRO A 22 2.32 10.39 -10.12
CA PRO A 22 2.07 11.78 -9.77
C PRO A 22 2.31 12.70 -10.97
N VAL A 23 1.64 13.85 -10.96
CA VAL A 23 2.04 14.97 -11.80
C VAL A 23 3.11 15.73 -11.02
N GLY A 24 4.36 15.65 -11.48
CA GLY A 24 5.48 16.28 -10.79
C GLY A 24 6.10 15.46 -9.67
N VAL A 25 7.03 16.11 -8.96
CA VAL A 25 7.66 15.60 -7.73
C VAL A 25 6.66 15.49 -6.59
N ILE A 26 6.92 14.57 -5.66
CA ILE A 26 6.23 14.48 -4.37
C ILE A 26 7.23 14.91 -3.31
N ASP A 27 7.11 16.12 -2.78
CA ASP A 27 7.97 16.58 -1.68
C ASP A 27 7.51 16.01 -0.33
N GLU A 28 8.31 16.23 0.72
CA GLU A 28 8.06 15.76 2.09
C GLU A 28 6.70 16.23 2.65
N ASP A 29 6.26 17.45 2.30
CA ASP A 29 5.01 18.03 2.78
C ASP A 29 3.79 17.35 2.16
N HIS A 30 3.94 16.78 0.96
CA HIS A 30 2.85 16.16 0.19
C HIS A 30 2.83 14.62 0.22
N VAL A 31 3.83 13.96 0.81
CA VAL A 31 3.89 12.48 0.93
C VAL A 31 2.59 11.89 1.51
N ASN A 32 2.07 12.50 2.58
CA ASN A 32 0.85 12.05 3.26
C ASN A 32 -0.43 12.24 2.43
N GLY A 33 -0.39 13.08 1.40
CA GLY A 33 -1.51 13.31 0.48
C GLY A 33 -1.54 12.34 -0.69
N TYR A 34 -0.44 11.63 -0.96
CA TYR A 34 -0.38 10.66 -2.04
C TYR A 34 -0.86 9.28 -1.55
N VAL A 35 -2.07 8.90 -1.99
CA VAL A 35 -2.74 7.68 -1.54
C VAL A 35 -2.45 6.51 -2.48
N VAL A 36 -1.99 5.41 -1.89
CA VAL A 36 -1.81 4.11 -2.53
C VAL A 36 -2.90 3.17 -2.02
N ARG A 37 -3.68 2.61 -2.93
CA ARG A 37 -4.70 1.61 -2.60
C ARG A 37 -4.13 0.21 -2.76
N LEU A 38 -4.11 -0.55 -1.68
CA LEU A 38 -3.67 -1.94 -1.65
C LEU A 38 -4.85 -2.87 -1.42
N GLU A 39 -5.05 -3.82 -2.34
CA GLU A 39 -6.08 -4.84 -2.27
C GLU A 39 -5.48 -6.21 -1.98
N MET A 40 -6.07 -6.89 -1.01
CA MET A 40 -5.78 -8.26 -0.61
C MET A 40 -6.97 -9.14 -1.01
N HIS A 41 -6.72 -10.18 -1.80
CA HIS A 41 -7.76 -11.09 -2.29
C HIS A 41 -7.48 -12.51 -1.80
N ASN A 42 -8.50 -13.21 -1.29
CA ASN A 42 -8.39 -14.62 -0.96
C ASN A 42 -8.25 -15.44 -2.27
N SER A 43 -7.03 -15.92 -2.53
CA SER A 43 -6.68 -16.74 -3.70
C SER A 43 -6.90 -18.23 -3.46
N SER A 44 -7.16 -18.63 -2.21
CA SER A 44 -7.37 -20.02 -1.83
C SER A 44 -8.78 -20.49 -2.18
N ALA A 45 -8.98 -21.81 -2.23
CA ALA A 45 -10.29 -22.42 -2.48
C ALA A 45 -11.21 -22.44 -1.24
N ASP A 46 -10.67 -22.11 -0.06
CA ASP A 46 -11.37 -22.17 1.22
C ASP A 46 -11.53 -20.75 1.81
N PRO A 47 -12.54 -20.51 2.66
CA PRO A 47 -12.61 -19.28 3.42
C PRO A 47 -11.38 -19.12 4.33
N ILE A 48 -10.87 -17.90 4.44
CA ILE A 48 -9.73 -17.58 5.31
C ILE A 48 -10.08 -16.46 6.30
N THR A 49 -9.45 -16.46 7.47
CA THR A 49 -9.49 -15.34 8.41
C THR A 49 -8.17 -14.58 8.33
N LEU A 50 -8.25 -13.30 7.97
CA LEU A 50 -7.16 -12.34 8.13
C LEU A 50 -7.14 -11.87 9.59
N GLU A 51 -6.06 -12.23 10.29
CA GLU A 51 -5.79 -11.79 11.65
C GLU A 51 -4.41 -11.15 11.68
N ARG A 52 -4.32 -9.97 12.30
CA ARG A 52 -3.06 -9.25 12.51
C ARG A 52 -2.31 -9.09 11.19
N VAL A 53 -2.85 -8.25 10.31
CA VAL A 53 -2.18 -7.91 9.06
C VAL A 53 -1.37 -6.65 9.27
N TRP A 54 -0.10 -6.70 8.89
CA TRP A 54 0.76 -5.53 8.86
C TRP A 54 1.11 -5.16 7.43
N VAL A 55 1.31 -3.87 7.19
CA VAL A 55 1.72 -3.34 5.90
C VAL A 55 2.94 -2.46 6.05
N HIS A 56 3.81 -2.55 5.06
CA HIS A 56 4.98 -1.71 4.90
C HIS A 56 5.10 -1.34 3.43
N ALA A 57 5.67 -0.18 3.13
CA ALA A 57 5.95 0.25 1.77
C ALA A 57 7.39 0.72 1.67
N SER A 58 8.07 0.35 0.59
CA SER A 58 9.40 0.86 0.26
C SER A 58 9.45 1.33 -1.19
N VAL A 59 10.33 2.27 -1.50
CA VAL A 59 10.50 2.78 -2.87
C VAL A 59 11.91 2.50 -3.37
N TYR A 60 12.00 1.99 -4.59
CA TYR A 60 13.24 1.72 -5.28
C TYR A 60 13.34 2.53 -6.56
N GLN A 61 14.55 2.99 -6.90
CA GLN A 61 14.89 3.60 -8.18
C GLN A 61 16.11 2.85 -8.73
N ASN A 62 15.99 2.32 -9.96
CA ASN A 62 17.06 1.50 -10.57
C ASN A 62 17.52 0.31 -9.70
N GLY A 63 16.61 -0.26 -8.91
CA GLY A 63 16.88 -1.37 -8.00
C GLY A 63 17.59 -0.99 -6.69
N LEU A 64 17.84 0.30 -6.47
CA LEU A 64 18.39 0.84 -5.22
C LEU A 64 17.26 1.44 -4.38
N LEU A 65 17.30 1.17 -3.08
CA LEU A 65 16.38 1.76 -2.13
C LEU A 65 16.60 3.28 -2.11
N VAL A 66 15.52 4.05 -2.28
CA VAL A 66 15.55 5.51 -2.19
C VAL A 66 15.68 5.92 -0.72
N HIS A 67 16.46 6.97 -0.46
CA HIS A 67 16.76 7.42 0.90
C HIS A 67 15.48 7.80 1.66
N GLY A 68 15.35 7.36 2.92
CA GLY A 68 14.16 7.58 3.75
C GLY A 68 12.97 6.67 3.42
N CYS A 69 13.08 5.80 2.40
CA CYS A 69 11.99 4.92 1.98
C CYS A 69 12.05 3.50 2.56
N ASP A 70 12.89 3.22 3.55
CA ASP A 70 12.91 1.95 4.32
C ASP A 70 12.45 2.10 5.77
N GLU A 71 12.22 3.32 6.24
CA GLU A 71 12.05 3.61 7.67
C GLU A 71 10.64 3.31 8.22
N GLY A 72 9.73 2.80 7.39
CA GLY A 72 8.37 2.49 7.83
C GLY A 72 8.33 1.32 8.82
N GLU A 73 7.97 1.57 10.08
CA GLU A 73 7.52 0.49 10.97
C GLU A 73 6.32 -0.24 10.34
N LEU A 74 6.20 -1.54 10.60
CA LEU A 74 5.05 -2.34 10.16
C LEU A 74 3.77 -1.75 10.76
N GLU A 75 2.91 -1.17 9.92
CA GLU A 75 1.63 -0.61 10.34
C GLU A 75 0.59 -1.72 10.45
N LEU A 76 -0.05 -1.85 11.62
CA LEU A 76 -1.14 -2.80 11.82
C LEU A 76 -2.42 -2.24 11.18
N VAL A 77 -2.89 -2.88 10.11
CA VAL A 77 -4.00 -2.36 9.28
C VAL A 77 -5.35 -3.05 9.52
N THR A 78 -5.38 -4.12 10.32
CA THR A 78 -6.64 -4.78 10.71
C THR A 78 -6.98 -4.52 12.16
N ALA A 79 -8.12 -3.89 12.41
CA ALA A 79 -8.63 -3.64 13.76
C ALA A 79 -9.37 -4.87 14.37
N SER A 80 -9.68 -5.90 13.59
CA SER A 80 -10.43 -7.10 14.01
C SER A 80 -10.22 -8.26 13.04
N MET A 81 -10.57 -9.49 13.45
CA MET A 81 -10.59 -10.65 12.55
C MET A 81 -11.52 -10.37 11.36
N LEU A 82 -11.02 -10.54 10.13
CA LEU A 82 -11.79 -10.40 8.90
C LEU A 82 -11.85 -11.74 8.18
N GLU A 83 -13.05 -12.29 7.99
CA GLU A 83 -13.25 -13.47 7.15
C GLU A 83 -13.36 -13.05 5.67
N LEU A 84 -12.59 -13.71 4.80
CA LEU A 84 -12.66 -13.57 3.35
C LEU A 84 -13.08 -14.90 2.72
N GLN A 85 -14.20 -14.87 2.01
CA GLN A 85 -14.64 -15.99 1.16
C GLN A 85 -13.70 -16.15 -0.05
N PRO A 86 -13.64 -17.32 -0.70
CA PRO A 86 -12.83 -17.51 -1.91
C PRO A 86 -13.12 -16.44 -2.98
N GLY A 87 -12.08 -15.76 -3.44
CA GLY A 87 -12.17 -14.66 -4.41
C GLY A 87 -12.64 -13.31 -3.85
N GLN A 88 -12.95 -13.22 -2.55
CA GLN A 88 -13.31 -11.95 -1.90
C GLN A 88 -12.06 -11.10 -1.65
N GLY A 89 -12.20 -9.79 -1.86
CA GLY A 89 -11.16 -8.81 -1.61
C GLY A 89 -11.44 -7.91 -0.41
N TYR A 90 -10.36 -7.41 0.20
CA TYR A 90 -10.33 -6.34 1.18
C TYR A 90 -9.31 -5.28 0.74
N ALA A 91 -9.66 -4.01 0.86
CA ALA A 91 -8.82 -2.91 0.42
C ALA A 91 -8.46 -2.00 1.60
N ILE A 92 -7.21 -1.55 1.61
CA ILE A 92 -6.71 -0.52 2.50
C ILE A 92 -6.06 0.59 1.69
N ASN A 93 -5.91 1.75 2.31
CA ASN A 93 -5.12 2.84 1.78
C ASN A 93 -3.90 3.02 2.67
N HIS A 94 -2.73 3.23 2.07
CA HIS A 94 -1.54 3.71 2.75
C HIS A 94 -0.93 4.86 1.97
N VAL A 95 -0.02 5.59 2.59
CA VAL A 95 0.69 6.72 1.96
C VAL A 95 2.05 6.26 1.42
N LEU A 96 2.72 7.13 0.66
CA LEU A 96 4.12 6.92 0.33
C LEU A 96 4.98 6.96 1.61
N PRO A 97 6.08 6.19 1.67
CA PRO A 97 6.96 6.22 2.84
C PRO A 97 7.91 7.43 2.86
N CYS A 98 8.08 8.13 1.74
CA CYS A 98 9.11 9.15 1.53
C CYS A 98 8.79 10.07 0.34
N ALA A 99 9.54 11.16 0.22
CA ALA A 99 9.49 12.06 -0.92
C ALA A 99 10.13 11.44 -2.19
N LEU A 100 9.65 11.86 -3.36
CA LEU A 100 10.18 11.55 -4.68
C LEU A 100 10.46 12.87 -5.42
N ASP A 101 11.66 13.39 -5.24
CA ASP A 101 12.11 14.73 -5.65
C ASP A 101 12.87 14.78 -6.99
N GLU A 102 13.20 13.61 -7.55
CA GLU A 102 13.93 13.50 -8.81
C GLU A 102 13.06 12.91 -9.93
N SER A 103 13.33 13.30 -11.18
CA SER A 103 12.73 12.66 -12.35
C SER A 103 13.19 11.20 -12.46
N GLY A 104 12.25 10.30 -12.72
CA GLY A 104 12.62 8.92 -12.96
C GLY A 104 11.47 7.94 -12.87
N ARG A 105 11.84 6.67 -13.08
CA ARG A 105 10.96 5.54 -12.84
C ARG A 105 11.29 4.93 -11.49
N TYR A 106 10.27 4.82 -10.66
CA TYR A 106 10.35 4.23 -9.33
C TYR A 106 9.49 2.98 -9.28
N ASP A 107 9.88 2.03 -8.43
CA ASP A 107 9.06 0.88 -8.07
C ASP A 107 8.65 1.04 -6.60
N LEU A 108 7.37 1.32 -6.36
CA LEU A 108 6.76 1.28 -5.04
C LEU A 108 6.43 -0.18 -4.69
N VAL A 109 7.10 -0.72 -3.68
CA VAL A 109 6.91 -2.10 -3.22
C VAL A 109 6.09 -2.06 -1.94
N SER A 110 4.82 -2.47 -2.03
CA SER A 110 3.97 -2.69 -0.86
C SER A 110 4.14 -4.13 -0.39
N VAL A 111 4.44 -4.31 0.90
CA VAL A 111 4.62 -5.59 1.57
C VAL A 111 3.50 -5.78 2.58
N VAL A 112 2.85 -6.94 2.54
CA VAL A 112 1.82 -7.34 3.50
C VAL A 112 2.35 -8.53 4.28
N VAL A 113 2.32 -8.46 5.62
CA VAL A 113 2.66 -9.57 6.51
C VAL A 113 1.38 -10.10 7.13
N VAL A 114 1.10 -11.39 6.96
CA VAL A 114 -0.14 -12.05 7.40
C VAL A 114 0.18 -13.15 8.42
N GLY A 115 -0.51 -13.14 9.56
CA GLY A 115 -0.50 -14.27 10.50
C GLY A 115 0.83 -14.48 11.23
N MET A 116 1.70 -13.46 11.31
CA MET A 116 2.95 -13.54 12.07
C MET A 116 2.64 -13.69 13.58
N PRO A 117 3.12 -14.76 14.25
CA PRO A 117 2.85 -14.96 15.66
C PRO A 117 3.63 -13.95 16.53
N PRO A 118 3.16 -13.63 17.75
CA PRO A 118 3.92 -12.78 18.67
C PRO A 118 5.31 -13.38 18.94
N GLY A 119 6.36 -12.55 18.93
CA GLY A 119 7.74 -12.98 19.18
C GLY A 119 8.45 -13.67 18.01
N ALA A 120 7.82 -13.76 16.83
CA ALA A 120 8.48 -14.18 15.58
C ALA A 120 9.24 -13.02 14.93
N GLU A 121 10.09 -12.37 15.70
CA GLU A 121 10.89 -11.23 15.25
C GLU A 121 12.09 -11.70 14.41
N GLY A 122 12.47 -10.90 13.42
CA GLY A 122 13.63 -11.13 12.55
C GLY A 122 13.28 -11.32 11.08
N LEU A 123 14.16 -10.82 10.21
CA LEU A 123 13.96 -10.70 8.76
C LEU A 123 13.51 -12.01 8.09
N GLU A 124 14.18 -13.13 8.38
CA GLU A 124 13.85 -14.43 7.79
C GLU A 124 12.45 -14.92 8.17
N GLN A 125 11.98 -14.60 9.38
CA GLN A 125 10.64 -14.94 9.81
C GLN A 125 9.63 -14.06 9.08
N THR A 126 9.82 -12.74 9.09
CA THR A 126 8.96 -11.79 8.39
C THR A 126 8.77 -12.15 6.92
N LEU A 127 9.83 -12.55 6.22
CA LEU A 127 9.77 -12.95 4.81
C LEU A 127 8.90 -14.19 4.54
N ARG A 128 8.74 -15.10 5.50
CA ARG A 128 7.87 -16.29 5.34
C ARG A 128 6.39 -15.94 5.46
N PHE A 129 6.09 -14.85 6.16
CA PHE A 129 4.73 -14.38 6.38
C PHE A 129 4.36 -13.23 5.44
N SER A 130 5.24 -12.88 4.49
CA SER A 130 5.01 -11.73 3.62
C SER A 130 4.58 -12.09 2.21
N GLN A 131 3.79 -11.21 1.62
CA GLN A 131 3.57 -11.07 0.19
C GLN A 131 3.93 -9.65 -0.21
N SER A 132 4.35 -9.45 -1.44
CA SER A 132 4.63 -8.10 -1.95
C SER A 132 4.11 -7.90 -3.35
N VAL A 133 3.86 -6.64 -3.68
CA VAL A 133 3.49 -6.19 -5.02
C VAL A 133 4.26 -4.91 -5.34
N ALA A 134 4.82 -4.84 -6.54
CA ALA A 134 5.48 -3.66 -7.05
C ALA A 134 4.53 -2.88 -7.96
N THR A 135 4.43 -1.57 -7.73
CA THR A 135 3.66 -0.63 -8.55
C THR A 135 4.62 0.38 -9.17
N PRO A 136 4.72 0.46 -10.51
CA PRO A 136 5.61 1.41 -11.14
C PRO A 136 5.03 2.83 -11.02
N LEU A 137 5.88 3.78 -10.65
CA LEU A 137 5.59 5.21 -10.63
C LEU A 137 6.55 5.93 -11.59
N ILE A 138 6.03 6.95 -12.27
CA ILE A 138 6.81 7.84 -13.11
C ILE A 138 6.71 9.23 -12.52
N VAL A 139 7.86 9.82 -12.20
CA VAL A 139 7.98 11.18 -11.68
C VAL A 139 8.72 12.02 -12.72
N ASP A 140 8.22 13.22 -12.96
CA ASP A 140 8.83 14.18 -13.86
C ASP A 140 9.00 15.52 -13.12
N ALA A 141 10.23 15.83 -12.72
CA ALA A 141 10.56 17.03 -11.98
C ALA A 141 10.47 18.33 -12.79
N ASP A 142 10.27 18.24 -14.11
CA ASP A 142 9.99 19.41 -14.95
C ASP A 142 8.51 19.84 -14.86
N LEU A 143 7.65 19.02 -14.25
CA LEU A 143 6.24 19.33 -14.02
C LEU A 143 6.02 20.00 -12.64
N PRO A 144 4.92 20.77 -12.48
CA PRO A 144 4.54 21.32 -11.18
C PRO A 144 4.44 20.23 -10.12
N ALA A 145 4.92 20.51 -8.91
CA ALA A 145 4.88 19.57 -7.80
C ALA A 145 3.47 19.01 -7.57
N PHE A 146 3.42 17.74 -7.19
CA PHE A 146 2.19 17.05 -6.85
C PHE A 146 1.46 17.86 -5.78
N SER A 147 0.23 18.24 -6.11
CA SER A 147 -0.70 18.83 -5.16
C SER A 147 -1.81 17.79 -4.95
N PRO A 148 -1.98 17.24 -3.75
CA PRO A 148 -3.15 16.45 -3.42
C PRO A 148 -4.32 17.43 -3.41
N GLU A 149 -4.99 17.65 -4.54
CA GLU A 149 -6.03 18.67 -4.67
C GLU A 149 -7.01 18.56 -3.50
N ARG A 150 -7.11 19.66 -2.72
CA ARG A 150 -8.31 19.92 -1.94
C ARG A 150 -9.41 20.16 -2.96
N ASP A 151 -10.31 19.19 -3.13
CA ASP A 151 -11.66 19.46 -3.62
C ASP A 151 -12.39 20.35 -2.58
N GLU A 152 -11.95 21.59 -2.40
CA GLU A 152 -12.84 22.65 -1.94
C GLU A 152 -13.57 23.10 -3.21
N PRO A 153 -14.89 22.92 -3.33
CA PRO A 153 -15.61 23.46 -4.46
C PRO A 153 -15.40 24.97 -4.46
N GLU A 154 -14.76 25.46 -5.52
CA GLU A 154 -14.65 26.87 -5.82
C GLU A 154 -16.09 27.44 -5.80
N GLU A 155 -16.42 28.21 -4.76
CA GLU A 155 -17.72 28.88 -4.60
C GLU A 155 -17.86 29.90 -5.74
N THR A 156 -18.27 29.40 -6.90
CA THR A 156 -18.72 30.21 -8.02
C THR A 156 -20.16 30.60 -7.72
N ALA A 157 -20.31 31.68 -6.96
CA ALA A 157 -21.55 32.43 -6.93
C ALA A 157 -21.26 33.93 -7.15
N ALA A 158 -20.75 34.24 -8.34
CA ALA A 158 -20.98 35.54 -8.94
C ALA A 158 -22.41 35.59 -9.49
N ALA A 159 -23.23 36.43 -8.86
CA ALA A 159 -24.36 37.19 -9.41
C ALA A 159 -25.55 36.45 -10.07
N ALA A 160 -26.73 36.52 -9.41
CA ALA A 160 -28.00 36.95 -10.03
C ALA A 160 -29.13 37.08 -8.99
N GLN A 161 -29.38 38.30 -8.49
CA GLN A 161 -30.67 39.02 -8.53
C GLN A 161 -30.63 40.28 -7.66
#